data_AF-A0A023DKR6-F1
#
_entry.id   AF-A0A023DKR6-F1
#
_cell.length_a   1.000
_cell.length_b   1.000
_cell.length_c   1.000
_cell.angle_alpha   90.00
_cell.angle_beta   90.00
_cell.angle_gamma   90.00
#
_symmetry.space_group_name_H-M   'P 1'
#
loop_
_entity.id
_entity.type
_entity.pdbx_description
1 polymer ?
#
loop_
_entity_poly.entity_id
_entity_poly.type
_entity_poly.pdbx_seq_one_letter_code
_entity_poly.pdbx_strand_id
1 'polypeptide(L)'
;MGNSNQKITTCFMFNGKAEEAMNFYTSVFDQSEINSVFHHEDGTVLHATFTLKGQTFMAMDNSNKQEHPFTPAISLFVTCDTD
;
A
#
# COMPACT_ATOMS: atom_id res chain seq x y z
N MET A 1 6.01 9.13 14.33
CA MET A 1 6.31 10.27 13.44
C MET A 1 6.94 9.70 12.19
N GLY A 2 6.18 9.63 11.09
CA GLY A 2 6.63 9.04 9.82
C GLY A 2 7.94 9.66 9.36
N ASN A 3 8.85 8.81 8.89
CA ASN A 3 10.22 9.20 8.55
C ASN A 3 10.19 10.21 7.39
N SER A 4 10.46 11.49 7.66
CA SER A 4 10.25 12.61 6.72
C SER A 4 11.24 12.65 5.54
N ASN A 5 11.88 11.52 5.21
CA ASN A 5 13.06 11.46 4.34
C ASN A 5 12.93 10.46 3.18
N GLN A 6 11.78 9.79 3.03
CA GLN A 6 11.52 8.96 1.84
C GLN A 6 11.30 9.85 0.62
N LYS A 7 12.27 9.84 -0.31
CA LYS A 7 12.20 10.56 -1.59
C LYS A 7 11.65 9.70 -2.73
N ILE A 8 11.70 8.38 -2.56
CA ILE A 8 11.19 7.38 -3.51
C ILE A 8 10.28 6.45 -2.72
N THR A 9 9.09 6.17 -3.27
CA THR A 9 8.04 5.40 -2.60
C THR A 9 7.54 4.32 -3.53
N THR A 10 7.50 3.08 -3.03
CA THR A 10 6.86 1.98 -3.74
C THR A 10 5.36 2.22 -3.83
N CYS A 11 4.81 2.15 -5.04
CA CYS A 11 3.39 2.31 -5.30
C CYS A 11 2.81 0.99 -5.81
N PHE A 12 1.76 0.52 -5.15
CA PHE A 12 1.01 -0.68 -5.53
C PHE A 12 -0.25 -0.28 -6.28
N MET A 13 -0.41 -0.83 -7.48
CA MET A 13 -1.63 -0.65 -8.26
C MET A 13 -2.46 -1.94 -8.18
N PHE A 14 -3.67 -1.83 -7.66
CA PHE A 14 -4.63 -2.92 -7.50
C PHE A 14 -5.78 -2.81 -8.51
N ASN A 15 -6.64 -3.82 -8.57
CA ASN A 15 -7.86 -3.80 -9.39
C ASN A 15 -9.09 -3.74 -8.47
N GLY A 16 -9.38 -2.56 -7.89
CA GLY A 16 -10.51 -2.34 -7.00
C GLY A 16 -10.35 -2.97 -5.60
N LYS A 17 -9.10 -3.18 -5.16
CA LYS A 17 -8.76 -3.87 -3.90
C LYS A 17 -7.73 -3.11 -3.06
N ALA A 18 -7.36 -1.90 -3.44
CA ALA A 18 -6.32 -1.14 -2.73
C ALA A 18 -6.68 -0.95 -1.25
N GLU A 19 -7.90 -0.55 -0.93
CA GLU A 19 -8.32 -0.32 0.46
C GLU A 19 -8.40 -1.61 1.28
N GLU A 20 -8.92 -2.70 0.71
CA GLU A 20 -8.91 -4.03 1.35
C GLU A 20 -7.46 -4.47 1.67
N ALA A 21 -6.56 -4.32 0.70
CA ALA A 21 -5.15 -4.71 0.86
C ALA A 21 -4.44 -3.86 1.92
N MET A 22 -4.64 -2.54 1.93
CA MET A 22 -4.06 -1.66 2.95
C MET A 22 -4.53 -2.06 4.34
N ASN A 23 -5.84 -2.24 4.54
CA ASN A 23 -6.41 -2.68 5.81
C ASN A 23 -5.81 -4.01 6.28
N PHE A 24 -5.69 -4.97 5.36
CA PHE A 24 -5.05 -6.25 5.67
C PHE A 24 -3.60 -6.07 6.10
N TYR A 25 -2.77 -5.35 5.34
CA TYR A 25 -1.36 -5.16 5.69
C TYR A 25 -1.19 -4.44 7.04
N THR A 26 -2.00 -3.42 7.32
CA THR A 26 -1.95 -2.73 8.61
C THR A 26 -2.48 -3.58 9.77
N SER A 27 -3.32 -4.58 9.50
CA SER A 27 -3.74 -5.54 10.54
C SER A 27 -2.65 -6.57 10.88
N VAL A 28 -1.75 -6.85 9.93
CA VAL A 28 -0.69 -7.86 10.08
C VAL A 28 0.53 -7.28 10.78
N PHE A 29 0.93 -6.07 10.44
CA PHE A 29 2.13 -5.45 11.00
C PHE A 29 1.78 -4.48 12.12
N ASP A 30 2.48 -4.58 13.26
CA ASP A 30 2.52 -3.47 14.22
C ASP A 30 3.22 -2.23 13.61
N GLN A 31 3.12 -1.09 14.31
CA GLN A 31 3.70 0.18 13.86
C GLN A 31 3.30 0.52 12.42
N SER A 32 2.01 0.30 12.16
CA SER A 32 1.38 0.52 10.87
C SER A 32 0.17 1.41 11.03
N GLU A 33 -0.16 2.15 9.97
CA GLU A 33 -1.33 3.00 9.92
C GLU A 33 -1.68 3.34 8.47
N ILE A 34 -2.97 3.52 8.19
CA ILE A 34 -3.41 4.17 6.95
C ILE A 34 -3.30 5.68 7.18
N ASN A 35 -2.46 6.35 6.40
CA ASN A 35 -2.19 7.78 6.60
C ASN A 35 -3.22 8.66 5.87
N SER A 36 -3.59 8.28 4.64
CA SER A 36 -4.56 9.02 3.83
C SER A 36 -5.16 8.14 2.75
N VAL A 37 -6.43 8.39 2.41
CA VAL A 37 -7.14 7.74 1.31
C VAL A 37 -7.96 8.79 0.58
N PHE A 38 -7.83 8.82 -0.74
CA PHE A 38 -8.64 9.62 -1.65
C PHE A 38 -9.32 8.67 -2.62
N HIS A 39 -10.63 8.81 -2.76
CA HIS A 39 -11.45 7.93 -3.59
C HIS A 39 -11.87 8.62 -4.90
N HIS A 40 -12.11 7.81 -5.92
CA HIS A 40 -12.93 8.17 -7.06
C HIS A 40 -14.41 8.26 -6.66
N GLU A 41 -15.26 8.82 -7.54
CA GLU A 41 -16.71 8.89 -7.32
C GLU A 41 -17.37 7.50 -7.17
N ASP A 42 -16.77 6.47 -7.77
CA ASP A 42 -17.24 5.08 -7.67
C ASP A 42 -16.79 4.35 -6.39
N GLY A 43 -16.05 5.03 -5.51
CA GLY A 43 -15.54 4.49 -4.25
C GLY A 43 -14.24 3.69 -4.35
N THR A 44 -13.64 3.57 -5.53
CA THR A 44 -12.29 2.98 -5.67
C THR A 44 -11.20 3.94 -5.22
N VAL A 45 -10.04 3.43 -4.83
CA VAL A 45 -8.94 4.29 -4.35
C VAL A 45 -8.26 4.99 -5.53
N LEU A 46 -8.42 6.31 -5.62
CA LEU A 46 -7.65 7.13 -6.55
C LEU A 46 -6.18 7.23 -6.10
N HIS A 47 -5.97 7.47 -4.81
CA HIS A 47 -4.65 7.64 -4.22
C HIS A 47 -4.71 7.39 -2.73
N ALA A 48 -3.81 6.59 -2.19
CA ALA A 48 -3.68 6.39 -0.76
C ALA A 48 -2.23 6.24 -0.34
N THR A 49 -1.98 6.56 0.92
CA THR A 49 -0.70 6.31 1.58
C THR A 49 -0.92 5.57 2.88
N PHE A 50 -0.06 4.60 3.16
CA PHE A 50 -0.07 3.82 4.39
C PHE A 50 1.37 3.53 4.82
N THR A 51 1.55 3.29 6.11
CA THR A 51 2.86 3.03 6.71
C THR A 51 2.86 1.61 7.25
N LEU A 52 3.90 0.84 6.98
CA LEU A 52 4.17 -0.45 7.62
C LEU A 52 5.56 -0.40 8.25
N LYS A 53 5.70 -0.71 9.54
CA LYS A 53 7.00 -0.73 10.25
C LYS A 53 7.84 0.53 10.00
N GLY A 54 7.18 1.70 9.97
CA GLY A 54 7.81 3.00 9.74
C GLY A 54 8.18 3.34 8.29
N GLN A 55 7.92 2.47 7.31
CA GLN A 55 8.11 2.73 5.88
C GLN A 55 6.78 3.09 5.22
N THR A 56 6.74 4.20 4.47
CA THR A 56 5.56 4.64 3.74
C THR A 56 5.48 3.98 2.37
N PHE A 57 4.29 3.52 2.04
CA PHE A 57 3.89 2.96 0.75
C PHE A 57 2.73 3.74 0.17
N MET A 58 2.56 3.64 -1.14
CA MET A 58 1.41 4.16 -1.86
C MET A 58 0.55 3.02 -2.40
N ALA A 59 -0.75 3.26 -2.49
CA ALA A 59 -1.68 2.36 -3.17
C ALA A 59 -2.68 3.14 -4.02
N MET A 60 -3.11 2.54 -5.11
CA MET A 60 -4.19 3.03 -5.97
C MET A 60 -4.91 1.88 -6.65
N ASP A 61 -6.14 2.10 -7.06
CA ASP A 61 -6.89 1.20 -7.92
C ASP A 61 -6.77 1.63 -9.38
N ASN A 62 -6.66 0.64 -10.24
CA ASN A 62 -6.60 0.84 -11.67
C ASN A 62 -7.99 1.14 -12.25
N SER A 63 -8.13 2.30 -12.89
CA SER A 63 -9.38 2.73 -13.54
C SER A 63 -9.56 2.20 -14.96
N ASN A 64 -8.51 1.66 -15.61
CA ASN A 64 -8.55 1.28 -17.02
C ASN A 64 -9.05 -0.16 -17.28
N LYS A 65 -9.49 -0.87 -16.23
CA LYS A 65 -10.02 -2.27 -16.26
C LYS A 65 -9.08 -3.33 -16.82
N GLN A 66 -7.82 -2.99 -17.10
CA GLN A 66 -6.81 -3.96 -17.49
C GLN A 66 -6.16 -4.54 -16.24
N GLU A 67 -6.29 -5.84 -16.02
CA GLU A 67 -5.65 -6.45 -14.86
C GLU A 67 -4.13 -6.54 -15.05
N HIS A 68 -3.40 -5.94 -14.13
CA HIS A 68 -1.95 -6.10 -14.02
C HIS A 68 -1.64 -6.88 -12.74
N PRO A 69 -1.47 -8.22 -12.82
CA PRO A 69 -1.16 -8.99 -11.63
C PRO A 69 0.22 -8.63 -11.11
N PHE A 70 0.38 -8.62 -9.79
CA PHE A 70 1.71 -8.60 -9.19
C PHE A 70 2.52 -9.79 -9.67
N THR A 71 3.81 -9.56 -9.90
CA THR A 71 4.75 -10.61 -10.26
C THR A 71 5.83 -10.67 -9.17
N PRO A 72 6.54 -11.81 -9.04
CA PRO A 72 7.66 -11.92 -8.10
C PRO A 72 8.80 -10.93 -8.35
N ALA A 73 8.81 -10.21 -9.49
CA ALA A 73 9.83 -9.21 -9.81
C ALA A 73 9.84 -8.02 -8.84
N ILE A 74 8.71 -7.75 -8.18
CA ILE A 74 8.61 -6.78 -7.09
C ILE A 74 8.07 -7.52 -5.86
N SER A 75 8.86 -7.54 -4.79
CA SER A 75 8.52 -8.17 -3.53
C SER A 75 8.92 -7.30 -2.35
N LEU A 76 8.17 -7.39 -1.26
CA LEU A 76 8.60 -6.86 0.03
C LEU A 76 9.25 -7.99 0.81
N PHE A 77 10.51 -7.78 1.20
CA PHE A 77 11.19 -8.68 2.12
C PHE A 77 11.14 -8.07 3.52
N VAL A 78 10.66 -8.86 4.49
CA VAL A 78 10.57 -8.44 5.88
C VAL A 78 11.58 -9.23 6.69
N THR A 79 12.52 -8.52 7.32
CA THR A 79 13.43 -9.13 8.29
C THR A 79 12.70 -9.30 9.60
N CYS A 80 12.51 -10.55 10.03
CA CYS A 80 11.91 -10.88 11.32
C CYS A 80 12.98 -10.96 12.42
N ASP A 81 12.59 -10.63 13.66
CA ASP A 81 13.51 -10.65 14.80
C ASP A 81 13.79 -12.06 15.33
N THR A 82 12.90 -13.02 15.04
CA THR A 82 12.97 -14.41 15.51
C THR A 82 12.64 -15.38 14.38
N ASP A 83 13.17 -16.60 14.50
CA ASP A 83 12.89 -17.75 13.62
C ASP A 83 11.55 -18.43 13.96
#